data_AF-A0A1I7KWL0-F1
#
_entry.id   AF-A0A1I7KWL0-F1
#
_cell.length_a   1.000
_cell.length_b   1.000
_cell.length_c   1.000
_cell.angle_alpha   90.00
_cell.angle_beta   90.00
_cell.angle_gamma   90.00
#
_symmetry.space_group_name_H-M   'P 1'
#
loop_
_entity.id
_entity.type
_entity.pdbx_description
1 polymer ?
#
loop_
_entity_poly.entity_id
_entity_poly.type
_entity_poly.pdbx_seq_one_letter_code
_entity_poly.pdbx_strand_id
1 'polypeptide(L)'
;MSEQRCSCCARPLRRKLVLGTAAALGGGLAAGLARAQNDLLSPFAPVKPKPSAAGSPIAASPAGQAPAGSSAPPSRGGVSFPISEPRNMAEQTVSAIASLCRRATELAAQLDKLKAEIAALRGKRAELIAFMEAEMEDYRNGLFCSGCNRTKRDILSKGDTFPHPGQKIIAPTPEQIARKEAELQRPIDQATADLNKHGKDVDAIDAIKRDAQDQVGYGVLLWEASVGYERVLILRDTKKRLDKLLAEQQQIQKTLDELRSKEFATKQAGELRLLEEERRMWLDVQRKRAQAMQQERANLQQESAAADRVRVDEQMRLVEVVGNSKVGLYVAPNLSGRSPTLDAQSLGVRFRLGKLLARSEVRTGVVHDILPSVERFVLTYKQNGI
;
A
#
# COMPACT_ATOMS: atom_id res chain seq x y z
N MET A 1 -63.18 50.39 3.32
CA MET A 1 -62.71 49.23 2.55
C MET A 1 -61.61 49.75 1.63
N SER A 2 -60.34 49.83 2.08
CA SER A 2 -59.25 48.82 1.97
C SER A 2 -59.06 48.37 0.51
N GLU A 3 -57.91 48.49 -0.15
CA GLU A 3 -56.52 48.25 0.28
C GLU A 3 -55.50 49.04 -0.56
N GLN A 4 -54.42 49.55 0.05
CA GLN A 4 -53.13 49.81 -0.62
C GLN A 4 -51.98 49.49 0.35
N ARG A 5 -51.01 48.69 -0.11
CA ARG A 5 -49.87 48.17 0.68
C ARG A 5 -48.58 48.98 0.45
N CYS A 6 -47.86 49.19 1.55
CA CYS A 6 -46.56 49.86 1.75
C CYS A 6 -45.39 48.90 1.35
N SER A 7 -44.32 49.30 0.64
CA SER A 7 -43.12 50.09 0.98
C SER A 7 -42.17 49.49 2.04
N CYS A 8 -40.88 49.39 1.65
CA CYS A 8 -39.65 49.24 2.46
C CYS A 8 -39.17 47.82 2.85
N CYS A 9 -38.29 47.25 2.01
CA CYS A 9 -37.25 46.29 2.45
C CYS A 9 -36.09 46.25 1.43
N ALA A 10 -35.02 47.02 1.66
CA ALA A 10 -33.69 46.73 1.12
C ALA A 10 -32.62 47.62 1.79
N ARG A 11 -31.74 47.04 2.62
CA ARG A 11 -30.34 47.48 2.88
C ARG A 11 -29.60 46.47 3.81
N PRO A 12 -28.25 46.52 3.92
CA PRO A 12 -27.39 45.37 3.62
C PRO A 12 -26.55 44.89 4.83
N LEU A 13 -25.87 43.73 4.70
CA LEU A 13 -24.89 43.26 5.69
C LEU A 13 -23.48 43.20 5.10
N ARG A 14 -22.63 44.13 5.56
CA ARG A 14 -21.16 44.07 5.49
C ARG A 14 -20.64 43.12 6.57
N ARG A 15 -19.81 42.13 6.22
CA ARG A 15 -19.03 41.35 7.19
C ARG A 15 -17.72 42.09 7.51
N LYS A 16 -17.47 42.32 8.80
CA LYS A 16 -16.20 42.80 9.35
C LYS A 16 -15.23 41.63 9.54
N LEU A 17 -13.98 41.88 9.18
CA LEU A 17 -12.78 41.13 9.50
C LEU A 17 -12.47 41.30 11.00
N VAL A 18 -12.20 40.22 11.74
CA VAL A 18 -11.63 40.29 13.10
C VAL A 18 -10.30 39.54 13.07
N LEU A 19 -9.20 40.31 13.09
CA LEU A 19 -7.89 39.86 13.54
C LEU A 19 -7.89 39.91 15.07
N GLY A 20 -7.43 38.84 15.71
CA GLY A 20 -7.14 38.79 17.14
C GLY A 20 -5.78 38.15 17.37
N THR A 21 -4.79 38.98 17.71
CA THR A 21 -3.47 38.66 18.25
C THR A 21 -3.48 38.82 19.77
N ALA A 22 -2.93 37.86 20.54
CA ALA A 22 -2.23 38.03 21.84
C ALA A 22 -1.88 36.63 22.41
N ALA A 23 -0.59 36.30 22.56
CA ALA A 23 0.22 36.39 23.80
C ALA A 23 -0.05 35.20 24.75
N ALA A 24 0.84 34.21 24.86
CA ALA A 24 2.08 34.17 25.66
C ALA A 24 1.83 34.08 27.18
N LEU A 25 2.35 33.00 27.79
CA LEU A 25 2.88 32.81 29.16
C LEU A 25 3.11 31.29 29.36
N GLY A 26 4.35 30.80 29.52
CA GLY A 26 5.06 30.68 30.81
C GLY A 26 4.66 29.36 31.48
N GLY A 27 5.47 28.30 31.59
CA GLY A 27 6.78 28.23 32.24
C GLY A 27 6.60 27.46 33.57
N GLY A 28 7.29 26.34 33.79
CA GLY A 28 7.27 25.67 35.11
C GLY A 28 7.69 24.19 35.12
N LEU A 29 8.92 23.97 35.57
CA LEU A 29 9.57 22.70 35.91
C LEU A 29 8.94 22.02 37.15
N ALA A 30 9.00 20.69 37.24
CA ALA A 30 9.63 19.97 38.37
C ALA A 30 9.52 18.44 38.22
N ALA A 31 10.51 17.78 38.80
CA ALA A 31 10.83 16.36 38.72
C ALA A 31 9.99 15.47 39.66
N GLY A 32 9.95 14.17 39.37
CA GLY A 32 9.37 13.15 40.23
C GLY A 32 9.76 11.74 39.79
N LEU A 33 10.97 11.32 40.18
CA LEU A 33 11.43 9.93 40.16
C LEU A 33 10.75 9.18 41.31
N ALA A 34 9.96 8.13 41.02
CA ALA A 34 9.77 7.01 41.94
C ALA A 34 9.28 5.76 41.19
N ARG A 35 9.86 4.65 41.64
CA ARG A 35 9.89 3.30 41.08
C ARG A 35 8.72 2.50 41.67
N ALA A 36 8.00 1.76 40.84
CA ALA A 36 7.23 0.60 41.32
C ALA A 36 7.12 -0.44 40.20
N GLN A 37 7.87 -1.51 40.38
CA GLN A 37 7.63 -2.80 39.74
C GLN A 37 6.30 -3.34 40.27
N ASN A 38 5.43 -3.81 39.38
CA ASN A 38 4.88 -5.16 39.47
C ASN A 38 4.13 -5.53 38.19
N ASP A 39 4.56 -6.67 37.65
CA ASP A 39 3.89 -7.50 36.66
C ASP A 39 2.41 -7.70 37.00
N LEU A 40 1.58 -7.81 35.96
CA LEU A 40 0.67 -8.94 35.74
C LEU A 40 -0.10 -8.76 34.42
N LEU A 41 0.12 -9.73 33.51
CA LEU A 41 -0.75 -10.16 32.40
C LEU A 41 -0.73 -9.37 31.08
N SER A 42 0.31 -9.66 30.27
CA SER A 42 0.24 -9.64 28.81
C SER A 42 0.21 -11.09 28.29
N PRO A 43 -0.76 -11.50 27.46
CA PRO A 43 -0.59 -12.70 26.64
C PRO A 43 0.18 -12.32 25.37
N PHE A 44 1.04 -13.22 24.88
CA PHE A 44 1.87 -13.13 23.67
C PHE A 44 3.24 -12.44 23.81
N ALA A 45 4.19 -13.16 24.43
CA ALA A 45 5.62 -12.95 24.21
C ALA A 45 6.10 -13.76 22.99
N PRO A 46 6.94 -13.21 22.10
CA PRO A 46 7.58 -13.94 21.02
C PRO A 46 8.81 -14.73 21.49
N VAL A 47 8.99 -15.90 20.89
CA VAL A 47 10.11 -16.84 21.07
C VAL A 47 11.45 -16.20 20.68
N LYS A 48 12.44 -16.24 21.57
CA LYS A 48 13.86 -15.95 21.28
C LYS A 48 14.54 -17.19 20.67
N PRO A 49 15.29 -17.08 19.57
CA PRO A 49 16.20 -18.14 19.15
C PRO A 49 17.55 -18.06 19.90
N LYS A 50 18.07 -19.26 20.19
CA LYS A 50 19.31 -19.58 20.89
C LYS A 50 20.53 -19.33 19.97
N PRO A 51 21.71 -18.94 20.51
CA PRO A 51 22.91 -18.73 19.69
C PRO A 51 23.58 -20.07 19.35
N SER A 52 23.99 -20.21 18.09
CA SER A 52 24.90 -21.28 17.65
C SER A 52 26.26 -20.65 17.33
N ALA A 53 27.30 -21.19 17.95
CA ALA A 53 28.70 -20.85 17.78
C ALA A 53 29.48 -22.09 17.31
N ALA A 54 30.59 -21.83 16.59
CA ALA A 54 31.61 -22.70 15.98
C ALA A 54 31.54 -22.62 14.43
N GLY A 55 32.47 -21.98 13.70
CA GLY A 55 33.95 -22.08 13.72
C GLY A 55 34.34 -23.19 12.74
N SER A 56 35.19 -23.07 11.71
CA SER A 56 36.27 -22.17 11.28
C SER A 56 36.61 -22.51 9.79
N PRO A 57 37.79 -22.18 9.22
CA PRO A 57 38.30 -20.87 8.82
C PRO A 57 38.57 -20.75 7.30
N ILE A 58 38.68 -19.50 6.85
CA ILE A 58 39.13 -19.10 5.51
C ILE A 58 40.67 -19.19 5.47
N ALA A 59 41.19 -19.98 4.53
CA ALA A 59 42.59 -19.97 4.16
C ALA A 59 42.85 -18.88 3.10
N ALA A 60 43.82 -18.01 3.40
CA ALA A 60 44.34 -16.98 2.52
C ALA A 60 45.62 -17.46 1.81
N SER A 61 45.75 -17.16 0.50
CA SER A 61 46.98 -16.80 -0.23
C SER A 61 46.81 -17.02 -1.74
N PRO A 62 47.65 -16.43 -2.62
CA PRO A 62 48.11 -15.05 -2.64
C PRO A 62 47.94 -14.41 -4.03
N ALA A 63 48.29 -13.13 -4.12
CA ALA A 63 48.33 -12.33 -5.33
C ALA A 63 49.12 -12.99 -6.48
N GLY A 64 48.52 -13.01 -7.67
CA GLY A 64 49.14 -13.38 -8.94
C GLY A 64 48.67 -12.42 -10.04
N GLN A 65 49.64 -11.94 -10.81
CA GLN A 65 49.57 -10.79 -11.71
C GLN A 65 48.50 -10.87 -12.81
N ALA A 66 47.93 -9.70 -13.13
CA ALA A 66 47.06 -9.46 -14.27
C ALA A 66 47.83 -9.38 -15.59
N PRO A 67 47.33 -10.00 -16.67
CA PRO A 67 47.51 -9.48 -18.02
C PRO A 67 46.26 -8.66 -18.41
N ALA A 68 46.53 -7.45 -18.91
CA ALA A 68 45.54 -6.58 -19.52
C ALA A 68 44.86 -7.30 -20.71
N GLY A 69 43.54 -7.47 -20.64
CA GLY A 69 42.76 -8.07 -21.70
C GLY A 69 41.28 -7.78 -21.55
N SER A 70 40.79 -6.87 -22.41
CA SER A 70 39.39 -6.74 -22.82
C SER A 70 38.33 -6.70 -21.72
N SER A 71 37.94 -5.49 -21.32
CA SER A 71 36.69 -5.20 -20.61
C SER A 71 35.47 -5.41 -21.51
N ALA A 72 35.14 -6.67 -21.79
CA ALA A 72 33.79 -7.06 -22.17
C ALA A 72 33.14 -7.67 -20.92
N PRO A 73 31.96 -7.19 -20.47
CA PRO A 73 31.28 -7.81 -19.35
C PRO A 73 31.01 -9.27 -19.67
N PRO A 74 31.21 -10.20 -18.71
CA PRO A 74 30.93 -11.61 -18.94
C PRO A 74 29.47 -11.75 -19.35
N SER A 75 29.25 -12.30 -20.54
CA SER A 75 27.94 -12.75 -21.03
C SER A 75 27.46 -13.88 -20.12
N ARG A 76 26.93 -13.53 -18.95
CA ARG A 76 26.22 -14.45 -18.06
C ARG A 76 25.11 -15.08 -18.88
N GLY A 77 25.16 -16.41 -18.99
CA GLY A 77 24.23 -17.21 -19.78
C GLY A 77 22.81 -16.67 -19.66
N GLY A 78 22.25 -16.26 -20.80
CA GLY A 78 20.96 -15.61 -20.86
C GLY A 78 19.89 -16.55 -20.32
N VAL A 79 19.49 -16.33 -19.07
CA VAL A 79 18.32 -16.99 -18.51
C VAL A 79 17.13 -16.49 -19.33
N SER A 80 16.59 -17.34 -20.19
CA SER A 80 15.36 -17.02 -20.92
C SER A 80 14.23 -16.97 -19.90
N PHE A 81 13.77 -15.77 -19.58
CA PHE A 81 12.58 -15.61 -18.73
C PHE A 81 11.36 -16.04 -19.53
N PRO A 82 10.56 -16.99 -19.02
CA PRO A 82 9.31 -17.37 -19.68
C PRO A 82 8.33 -16.18 -19.65
N ILE A 83 7.58 -16.01 -20.74
CA ILE A 83 6.55 -14.95 -20.87
C ILE A 83 5.52 -15.01 -19.72
N SER A 84 5.31 -16.20 -19.13
CA SER A 84 4.38 -16.39 -18.01
C SER A 84 4.80 -15.70 -16.70
N GLU A 85 6.08 -15.39 -16.52
CA GLU A 85 6.58 -14.82 -15.25
C GLU A 85 6.11 -13.38 -14.98
N PRO A 86 6.26 -12.40 -15.91
CA PRO A 86 5.66 -11.07 -15.74
C PRO A 86 4.15 -11.14 -15.59
N ARG A 87 3.49 -12.06 -16.31
CA ARG A 87 2.05 -12.25 -16.25
C ARG A 87 1.58 -12.67 -14.87
N ASN A 88 2.21 -13.70 -14.29
CA ASN A 88 1.94 -14.14 -12.92
C ASN A 88 2.19 -13.02 -11.91
N MET A 89 3.23 -12.20 -12.12
CA MET A 89 3.52 -11.07 -11.26
C MET A 89 2.43 -9.99 -11.32
N ALA A 90 1.92 -9.68 -12.51
CA ALA A 90 0.80 -8.75 -12.69
C ALA A 90 -0.45 -9.24 -11.93
N GLU A 91 -0.82 -10.51 -12.09
CA GLU A 91 -2.00 -11.11 -11.44
C GLU A 91 -1.90 -11.13 -9.91
N GLN A 92 -0.74 -11.52 -9.39
CA GLN A 92 -0.47 -11.49 -7.95
C GLN A 92 -0.55 -10.07 -7.40
N THR A 93 -0.04 -9.09 -8.15
CA THR A 93 -0.06 -7.70 -7.76
C THR A 93 -1.47 -7.14 -7.71
N VAL A 94 -2.34 -7.48 -8.68
CA VAL A 94 -3.77 -7.13 -8.67
C VAL A 94 -4.46 -7.69 -7.42
N SER A 95 -4.23 -8.95 -7.10
CA SER A 95 -4.80 -9.59 -5.90
C SER A 95 -4.32 -8.93 -4.60
N ALA A 96 -3.03 -8.59 -4.53
CA ALA A 96 -2.45 -7.91 -3.39
C ALA A 96 -3.01 -6.48 -3.22
N ILE A 97 -3.19 -5.73 -4.31
CA ILE A 97 -3.85 -4.42 -4.30
C ILE A 97 -5.27 -4.53 -3.76
N ALA A 98 -6.05 -5.53 -4.20
CA ALA A 98 -7.40 -5.75 -3.71
C ALA A 98 -7.47 -6.07 -2.21
N SER A 99 -6.51 -6.86 -1.71
CA SER A 99 -6.38 -7.10 -0.27
C SER A 99 -6.05 -5.82 0.51
N LEU A 100 -5.11 -5.02 0.02
CA LEU A 100 -4.73 -3.75 0.63
C LEU A 100 -5.88 -2.73 0.65
N CYS A 101 -6.65 -2.62 -0.42
CA CYS A 101 -7.79 -1.70 -0.50
C CYS A 101 -8.89 -2.07 0.51
N ARG A 102 -9.18 -3.36 0.67
CA ARG A 102 -10.09 -3.86 1.71
C ARG A 102 -9.59 -3.51 3.11
N ARG A 103 -8.32 -3.82 3.39
CA ARG A 103 -7.70 -3.49 4.67
C ARG A 103 -7.71 -1.99 4.98
N ALA A 104 -7.40 -1.14 4.01
CA ALA A 104 -7.43 0.31 4.20
C ALA A 104 -8.86 0.82 4.49
N THR A 105 -9.88 0.19 3.90
CA THR A 105 -11.29 0.50 4.16
C THR A 105 -11.71 0.08 5.58
N GLU A 106 -11.28 -1.10 6.03
CA GLU A 106 -11.50 -1.57 7.41
C GLU A 106 -10.83 -0.63 8.44
N LEU A 107 -9.57 -0.25 8.19
CA LEU A 107 -8.84 0.69 9.06
C LEU A 107 -9.52 2.07 9.08
N ALA A 108 -10.06 2.53 7.95
CA ALA A 108 -10.82 3.77 7.91
C ALA A 108 -12.10 3.69 8.77
N ALA A 109 -12.83 2.57 8.73
CA ALA A 109 -14.00 2.37 9.58
C ALA A 109 -13.63 2.31 11.08
N GLN A 110 -12.50 1.67 11.42
CA GLN A 110 -11.99 1.65 12.79
C GLN A 110 -11.61 3.05 13.29
N LEU A 111 -10.98 3.88 12.43
CA LEU A 111 -10.67 5.28 12.76
C LEU A 111 -11.94 6.09 12.99
N ASP A 112 -12.97 5.93 12.15
CA ASP A 112 -14.24 6.64 12.30
C ASP A 112 -14.88 6.28 13.65
N LYS A 113 -14.85 5.00 14.05
CA LYS A 113 -15.34 4.53 15.36
C LYS A 113 -14.54 5.13 16.52
N LEU A 114 -13.21 5.06 16.49
CA LEU A 114 -12.37 5.60 17.56
C LEU A 114 -12.53 7.12 17.71
N LYS A 115 -12.67 7.84 16.60
CA LYS A 115 -12.94 9.30 16.63
C LYS A 115 -14.28 9.61 17.31
N ALA A 116 -15.31 8.80 17.07
CA ALA A 116 -16.60 8.93 17.75
C ALA A 116 -16.47 8.63 19.26
N GLU A 117 -15.73 7.59 19.64
CA GLU A 117 -15.44 7.26 21.05
C GLU A 117 -14.67 8.38 21.76
N ILE A 118 -13.66 8.97 21.11
CA ILE A 118 -12.94 10.15 21.64
C ILE A 118 -13.88 11.34 21.84
N ALA A 119 -14.77 11.60 20.89
CA ALA A 119 -15.75 12.69 21.02
C ALA A 119 -16.68 12.46 22.21
N ALA A 120 -17.18 11.22 22.39
CA ALA A 120 -18.00 10.85 23.54
C ALA A 120 -17.24 10.98 24.88
N LEU A 121 -15.99 10.52 24.94
CA LEU A 121 -15.14 10.64 26.13
C LEU A 121 -14.81 12.09 26.47
N ARG A 122 -14.63 12.96 25.46
CA ARG A 122 -14.46 14.41 25.69
C ARG A 122 -15.70 15.03 26.31
N GLY A 123 -16.90 14.67 25.83
CA GLY A 123 -18.17 15.08 26.41
C GLY A 123 -18.28 14.63 27.87
N LYS A 124 -18.09 13.33 28.13
CA LYS A 124 -18.13 12.75 29.48
C LYS A 124 -17.13 13.42 30.43
N ARG A 125 -15.90 13.70 29.98
CA ARG A 125 -14.89 14.40 30.78
C ARG A 125 -15.35 15.82 31.14
N ALA A 126 -15.94 16.56 30.20
CA ALA A 126 -16.46 17.90 30.45
C ALA A 126 -17.63 17.87 31.46
N GLU A 127 -18.54 16.91 31.33
CA GLU A 127 -19.63 16.70 32.29
C GLU A 127 -19.11 16.37 33.69
N LEU A 128 -18.11 15.50 33.81
CA LEU A 128 -17.50 15.15 35.11
C LEU A 128 -16.80 16.35 35.76
N ILE A 129 -16.12 17.19 34.98
CA ILE A 129 -15.49 18.42 35.49
C ILE A 129 -16.56 19.39 36.00
N ALA A 130 -17.60 19.66 35.20
CA ALA A 130 -18.70 20.54 35.61
C ALA A 130 -19.44 20.02 36.85
N PHE A 131 -19.66 18.70 36.92
CA PHE A 131 -20.23 18.05 38.09
C PHE A 131 -19.33 18.22 39.33
N MET A 132 -18.02 17.99 39.18
CA MET A 132 -17.06 18.18 40.27
C MET A 132 -17.05 19.62 40.77
N GLU A 133 -17.00 20.61 39.88
CA GLU A 133 -17.01 22.03 40.25
C GLU A 133 -18.29 22.40 41.02
N ALA A 134 -19.46 21.99 40.52
CA ALA A 134 -20.75 22.24 41.16
C ALA A 134 -20.87 21.58 42.53
N GLU A 135 -20.43 20.32 42.65
CA GLU A 135 -20.50 19.56 43.90
C GLU A 135 -19.50 20.09 44.94
N MET A 136 -18.27 20.41 44.52
CA MET A 136 -17.23 20.95 45.40
C MET A 136 -17.55 22.38 45.85
N GLU A 137 -18.26 23.19 45.05
CA GLU A 137 -18.75 24.51 45.46
C GLU A 137 -19.74 24.39 46.63
N ASP A 138 -20.74 23.51 46.51
CA ASP A 138 -21.70 23.25 47.59
C ASP A 138 -20.97 22.69 48.83
N TYR A 139 -20.02 21.77 48.64
CA TYR A 139 -19.25 21.15 49.72
C TYR A 139 -18.39 22.18 50.47
N ARG A 140 -17.64 23.04 49.76
CA ARG A 140 -16.77 24.08 50.35
C ARG A 140 -17.55 25.16 51.09
N ASN A 141 -18.78 25.46 50.66
CA ASN A 141 -19.68 26.39 51.34
C ASN A 141 -20.40 25.79 52.55
N GLY A 142 -20.11 24.53 52.92
CA GLY A 142 -20.78 23.82 53.99
C GLY A 142 -22.24 23.48 53.66
N LEU A 143 -22.67 23.58 52.40
CA LEU A 143 -24.04 23.25 51.97
C LEU A 143 -24.18 21.74 51.75
N PHE A 144 -23.82 20.97 52.78
CA PHE A 144 -23.78 19.51 52.76
C PHE A 144 -24.47 18.94 54.00
N CYS A 145 -25.24 17.89 53.79
CA CYS A 145 -26.03 17.25 54.83
C CYS A 145 -25.20 16.17 55.53
N SER A 146 -24.88 16.39 56.82
CA SER A 146 -24.04 15.48 57.62
C SER A 146 -24.64 14.08 57.82
N GLY A 147 -25.97 13.92 57.74
CA GLY A 147 -26.62 12.63 57.93
C GLY A 147 -26.76 11.77 56.68
N CYS A 148 -26.94 12.37 55.49
CA CYS A 148 -27.14 11.61 54.24
C CYS A 148 -25.99 11.75 53.23
N ASN A 149 -24.97 12.54 53.57
CA ASN A 149 -23.80 12.79 52.74
C ASN A 149 -24.11 13.30 51.32
N ARG A 150 -25.13 14.15 51.19
CA ARG A 150 -25.53 14.79 49.92
C ARG A 150 -25.44 16.31 50.01
N THR A 151 -25.11 16.95 48.90
CA THR A 151 -25.09 18.41 48.74
C THR A 151 -26.51 18.98 48.69
N LYS A 152 -26.64 20.28 49.00
CA LYS A 152 -27.91 21.00 48.94
C LYS A 152 -28.57 20.90 47.57
N ARG A 153 -27.83 21.05 46.46
CA ARG A 153 -28.38 20.91 45.11
C ARG A 153 -28.96 19.53 44.85
N ASP A 154 -28.30 18.46 45.27
CA ASP A 154 -28.79 17.09 45.07
C ASP A 154 -30.06 16.79 45.90
N ILE A 155 -30.18 17.38 47.08
CA ILE A 155 -31.37 17.23 47.94
C ILE A 155 -32.55 18.02 47.35
N LEU A 156 -32.33 19.27 46.98
CA LEU A 156 -33.37 20.13 46.40
C LEU A 156 -33.83 19.63 45.02
N SER A 157 -32.93 19.07 44.19
CA SER A 157 -33.30 18.53 42.87
C SER A 157 -34.22 17.32 42.96
N LYS A 158 -34.18 16.59 44.09
CA LYS A 158 -35.06 15.45 44.39
C LYS A 158 -36.37 15.87 45.07
N GLY A 159 -36.54 17.16 45.38
CA GLY A 159 -37.72 17.70 46.04
C GLY A 159 -37.71 17.60 47.57
N ASP A 160 -36.57 17.22 48.17
CA ASP A 160 -36.42 17.13 49.62
C ASP A 160 -36.06 18.50 50.24
N THR A 161 -36.37 18.69 51.52
CA THR A 161 -36.02 19.93 52.26
C THR A 161 -34.58 19.90 52.77
N PHE A 162 -33.84 21.00 52.59
CA PHE A 162 -32.46 21.18 53.09
C PHE A 162 -32.34 22.31 54.13
N PRO A 163 -31.71 22.07 55.30
CA PRO A 163 -31.26 20.77 55.81
C PRO A 163 -32.45 19.86 56.18
N HIS A 164 -32.22 18.54 56.28
CA HIS A 164 -33.25 17.63 56.77
C HIS A 164 -33.69 18.06 58.18
N PRO A 165 -34.99 17.91 58.54
CA PRO A 165 -35.47 18.26 59.87
C PRO A 165 -34.64 17.56 60.95
N GLY A 166 -34.09 18.33 61.89
CA GLY A 166 -33.25 17.83 62.99
C GLY A 166 -31.76 17.67 62.67
N GLN A 167 -31.32 17.92 61.44
CA GLN A 167 -29.90 17.89 61.08
C GLN A 167 -29.28 19.29 61.04
N LYS A 168 -28.01 19.40 61.45
CA LYS A 168 -27.25 20.64 61.41
C LYS A 168 -26.23 20.61 60.27
N ILE A 169 -26.04 21.79 59.68
CA ILE A 169 -24.95 22.06 58.74
C ILE A 169 -23.64 22.12 59.53
N ILE A 170 -22.65 21.31 59.14
CA ILE A 170 -21.31 21.31 59.73
C ILE A 170 -20.34 21.69 58.61
N ALA A 171 -19.46 22.66 58.86
CA ALA A 171 -18.41 23.01 57.92
C ALA A 171 -17.43 21.83 57.79
N PRO A 172 -17.16 21.32 56.57
CA PRO A 172 -16.26 20.19 56.39
C PRO A 172 -14.82 20.57 56.77
N THR A 173 -14.07 19.60 57.28
CA THR A 173 -12.65 19.79 57.56
C THR A 173 -11.83 19.83 56.25
N PRO A 174 -10.63 20.46 56.24
CA PRO A 174 -9.77 20.47 55.07
C PRO A 174 -9.45 19.06 54.52
N GLU A 175 -9.29 18.08 55.42
CA GLU A 175 -9.05 16.68 55.04
C GLU A 175 -10.27 16.06 54.34
N GLN A 176 -11.49 16.38 54.78
CA GLN A 176 -12.72 15.91 54.14
C GLN A 176 -12.89 16.52 52.75
N ILE A 177 -12.58 17.82 52.59
CA ILE A 177 -12.59 18.49 51.28
C ILE A 177 -11.59 17.80 50.33
N ALA A 178 -10.34 17.62 50.77
CA ALA A 178 -9.31 16.98 49.94
C ALA A 178 -9.68 15.54 49.55
N ARG A 179 -10.28 14.78 50.49
CA ARG A 179 -10.74 13.41 50.21
C ARG A 179 -11.86 13.38 49.17
N LYS A 180 -12.84 14.30 49.27
CA LYS A 180 -13.95 14.37 48.31
C LYS A 180 -13.49 14.85 46.93
N GLU A 181 -12.57 15.81 46.92
CA GLU A 181 -11.93 16.28 45.68
C GLU A 181 -11.20 15.12 44.98
N ALA A 182 -10.41 14.33 45.71
CA ALA A 182 -9.74 13.15 45.16
C ALA A 182 -10.72 12.08 44.63
N GLU A 183 -11.86 11.88 45.32
CA GLU A 183 -12.92 10.95 44.90
C GLU A 183 -13.53 11.37 43.54
N LEU A 184 -13.84 12.65 43.37
CA LEU A 184 -14.43 13.21 42.15
C LEU A 184 -13.40 13.38 41.03
N GLN A 185 -12.14 13.64 41.38
CA GLN A 185 -11.04 13.76 40.43
C GLN A 185 -10.69 12.42 39.77
N ARG A 186 -10.79 11.30 40.50
CA ARG A 186 -10.47 9.96 40.00
C ARG A 186 -11.16 9.60 38.66
N PRO A 187 -12.49 9.74 38.48
CA PRO A 187 -13.14 9.45 37.18
C PRO A 187 -12.72 10.43 36.07
N ILE A 188 -12.36 11.69 36.39
CA ILE A 188 -11.82 12.65 35.43
C ILE A 188 -10.44 12.20 34.95
N ASP A 189 -9.59 11.76 35.87
CA ASP A 189 -8.26 11.22 35.56
C ASP A 189 -8.36 9.96 34.71
N GLN A 190 -9.29 9.06 35.04
CA GLN A 190 -9.56 7.87 34.23
C GLN A 190 -10.02 8.23 32.81
N ALA A 191 -10.99 9.14 32.66
CA ALA A 191 -11.44 9.60 31.35
C ALA A 191 -10.31 10.29 30.56
N THR A 192 -9.42 11.01 31.24
CA THR A 192 -8.25 11.64 30.63
C THR A 192 -7.22 10.60 30.17
N ALA A 193 -6.97 9.56 30.97
CA ALA A 193 -6.10 8.45 30.59
C ALA A 193 -6.66 7.68 29.38
N ASP A 194 -7.96 7.41 29.37
CA ASP A 194 -8.64 6.75 28.24
C ASP A 194 -8.56 7.60 26.96
N LEU A 195 -8.79 8.92 27.05
CA LEU A 195 -8.62 9.84 25.92
C LEU A 195 -7.20 9.80 25.35
N ASN A 196 -6.18 9.80 26.22
CA ASN A 196 -4.79 9.73 25.80
C ASN A 196 -4.47 8.39 25.13
N LYS A 197 -5.04 7.28 25.64
CA LYS A 197 -4.89 5.96 25.05
C LYS A 197 -5.53 5.90 23.66
N HIS A 198 -6.82 6.27 23.54
CA HIS A 198 -7.51 6.28 22.26
C HIS A 198 -6.89 7.24 21.25
N GLY A 199 -6.33 8.37 21.70
CA GLY A 199 -5.56 9.28 20.84
C GLY A 199 -4.34 8.58 20.21
N LYS A 200 -3.56 7.84 21.01
CA LYS A 200 -2.43 7.05 20.50
C LYS A 200 -2.88 5.94 19.54
N ASP A 201 -4.00 5.29 19.83
CA ASP A 201 -4.56 4.25 18.96
C ASP A 201 -5.00 4.82 17.60
N VAL A 202 -5.59 6.03 17.58
CA VAL A 202 -5.91 6.75 16.34
C VAL A 202 -4.65 7.04 15.53
N ASP A 203 -3.60 7.58 16.15
CA ASP A 203 -2.35 7.89 15.46
C ASP A 203 -1.70 6.62 14.89
N ALA A 204 -1.70 5.52 15.65
CA ALA A 204 -1.15 4.24 15.23
C ALA A 204 -1.92 3.64 14.04
N ILE A 205 -3.25 3.62 14.11
CA ILE A 205 -4.09 3.08 13.03
C ILE A 205 -4.01 3.98 11.78
N ASP A 206 -3.95 5.29 11.94
CA ASP A 206 -3.82 6.22 10.80
C ASP A 206 -2.47 6.03 10.09
N ALA A 207 -1.38 5.81 10.83
CA ALA A 207 -0.08 5.47 10.24
C ALA A 207 -0.13 4.15 9.44
N ILE A 208 -0.77 3.09 9.98
CA ILE A 208 -0.94 1.81 9.28
C ILE A 208 -1.81 1.97 8.03
N LYS A 209 -2.87 2.78 8.11
CA LYS A 209 -3.74 3.08 6.97
C LYS A 209 -2.94 3.77 5.87
N ARG A 210 -2.16 4.81 6.18
CA ARG A 210 -1.31 5.50 5.19
C ARG A 210 -0.30 4.55 4.53
N ASP A 211 0.38 3.70 5.30
CA ASP A 211 1.28 2.68 4.74
C ASP A 211 0.54 1.75 3.77
N ALA A 212 -0.67 1.29 4.11
CA ALA A 212 -1.49 0.48 3.21
C ALA A 212 -1.86 1.22 1.91
N GLN A 213 -2.18 2.52 1.99
CA GLN A 213 -2.49 3.35 0.83
C GLN A 213 -1.26 3.55 -0.07
N ASP A 214 -0.09 3.79 0.52
CA ASP A 214 1.18 3.87 -0.22
C ASP A 214 1.51 2.55 -0.92
N GLN A 215 1.29 1.41 -0.24
CA GLN A 215 1.48 0.09 -0.84
C GLN A 215 0.54 -0.15 -2.02
N VAL A 216 -0.71 0.33 -1.99
CA VAL A 216 -1.59 0.27 -3.17
C VAL A 216 -0.98 1.04 -4.34
N GLY A 217 -0.47 2.25 -4.10
CA GLY A 217 0.20 3.06 -5.14
C GLY A 217 1.42 2.34 -5.74
N TYR A 218 2.28 1.75 -4.90
CA TYR A 218 3.42 0.96 -5.38
C TYR A 218 2.99 -0.31 -6.12
N GLY A 219 1.90 -0.95 -5.70
CA GLY A 219 1.34 -2.10 -6.38
C GLY A 219 0.89 -1.77 -7.80
N VAL A 220 0.18 -0.65 -8.00
CA VAL A 220 -0.27 -0.24 -9.35
C VAL A 220 0.92 -0.04 -10.29
N LEU A 221 1.98 0.64 -9.82
CA LEU A 221 3.20 0.83 -10.60
C LEU A 221 3.90 -0.50 -10.94
N LEU A 222 3.93 -1.44 -9.99
CA LEU A 222 4.50 -2.76 -10.25
C LEU A 222 3.68 -3.53 -11.30
N TRP A 223 2.35 -3.51 -11.19
CA TRP A 223 1.47 -4.13 -12.17
C TRP A 223 1.68 -3.54 -13.58
N GLU A 224 1.74 -2.21 -13.71
CA GLU A 224 2.03 -1.54 -14.99
C GLU A 224 3.38 -2.00 -15.58
N ALA A 225 4.42 -2.05 -14.74
CA ALA A 225 5.75 -2.49 -15.16
C ALA A 225 5.75 -3.97 -15.60
N SER A 226 5.06 -4.84 -14.87
CA SER A 226 4.92 -6.27 -15.20
C SER A 226 4.26 -6.48 -16.56
N VAL A 227 3.12 -5.82 -16.80
CA VAL A 227 2.42 -5.93 -18.10
C VAL A 227 3.23 -5.29 -19.24
N GLY A 228 3.91 -4.18 -18.97
CA GLY A 228 4.83 -3.57 -19.93
C GLY A 228 5.95 -4.53 -20.34
N TYR A 229 6.53 -5.26 -19.38
CA TYR A 229 7.58 -6.22 -19.65
C TYR A 229 7.08 -7.47 -20.39
N GLU A 230 5.89 -7.97 -20.06
CA GLU A 230 5.23 -9.05 -20.82
C GLU A 230 5.19 -8.73 -22.31
N ARG A 231 4.72 -7.53 -22.66
CA ARG A 231 4.63 -7.08 -24.06
C ARG A 231 5.99 -7.05 -24.76
N VAL A 232 7.02 -6.59 -24.05
CA VAL A 232 8.40 -6.58 -24.57
C VAL A 232 8.89 -8.00 -24.85
N LEU A 233 8.62 -8.96 -23.95
CA LEU A 233 9.03 -10.35 -24.16
C LEU A 233 8.32 -10.97 -25.38
N ILE A 234 7.01 -10.74 -25.53
CA ILE A 234 6.24 -11.19 -26.71
C ILE A 234 6.86 -10.66 -28.01
N LEU A 235 7.17 -9.35 -28.06
CA LEU A 235 7.78 -8.72 -29.23
C LEU A 235 9.19 -9.27 -29.51
N ARG A 236 10.00 -9.46 -28.46
CA ARG A 236 11.36 -9.99 -28.57
C ARG A 236 11.37 -11.42 -29.10
N ASP A 237 10.53 -12.29 -28.54
CA ASP A 237 10.53 -13.70 -28.93
C ASP A 237 9.95 -13.90 -30.32
N THR A 238 8.93 -13.11 -30.70
CA THR A 238 8.46 -13.08 -32.08
C THR A 238 9.54 -12.56 -33.02
N LYS A 239 10.24 -11.48 -32.67
CA LYS A 239 11.35 -10.96 -33.48
C LYS A 239 12.41 -12.04 -33.74
N LYS A 240 12.83 -12.77 -32.70
CA LYS A 240 13.79 -13.88 -32.85
C LYS A 240 13.28 -14.96 -33.81
N ARG A 241 11.99 -15.33 -33.72
CA ARG A 241 11.35 -16.31 -34.63
C ARG A 241 11.36 -15.80 -36.08
N LEU A 242 10.98 -14.54 -36.29
CA LEU A 242 10.98 -13.89 -37.61
C LEU A 242 12.38 -13.75 -38.20
N ASP A 243 13.38 -13.36 -37.40
CA ASP A 243 14.78 -13.25 -37.86
C ASP A 243 15.31 -14.62 -38.32
N LYS A 244 14.95 -15.70 -37.61
CA LYS A 244 15.26 -17.08 -38.04
C LYS A 244 14.56 -17.45 -39.35
N LEU A 245 13.28 -17.09 -39.51
CA LEU A 245 12.53 -17.31 -40.76
C LEU A 245 13.15 -16.55 -41.95
N LEU A 246 13.58 -15.32 -41.73
CA LEU A 246 14.24 -14.50 -42.75
C LEU A 246 15.61 -15.07 -43.13
N ALA A 247 16.42 -15.50 -42.16
CA ALA A 247 17.71 -16.14 -42.44
C ALA A 247 17.56 -17.42 -43.27
N GLU A 248 16.58 -18.27 -42.93
CA GLU A 248 16.26 -19.47 -43.71
C GLU A 248 15.75 -19.12 -45.11
N GLN A 249 14.95 -18.05 -45.27
CA GLN A 249 14.49 -17.59 -46.58
C GLN A 249 15.65 -17.10 -47.46
N GLN A 250 16.62 -16.39 -46.89
CA GLN A 250 17.82 -15.96 -47.60
C GLN A 250 18.66 -17.17 -48.06
N GLN A 251 18.75 -18.21 -47.23
CA GLN A 251 19.45 -19.44 -47.61
C GLN A 251 18.74 -20.18 -48.75
N ILE A 252 17.42 -20.30 -48.70
CA ILE A 252 16.61 -20.90 -49.78
C ILE A 252 16.82 -20.12 -51.10
N GLN A 253 16.85 -18.78 -51.03
CA GLN A 253 17.07 -17.95 -52.21
C GLN A 253 18.44 -18.21 -52.84
N LYS A 254 19.50 -18.30 -52.03
CA LYS A 254 20.84 -18.65 -52.52
C LYS A 254 20.85 -20.00 -53.22
N THR A 255 20.23 -21.02 -52.64
CA THR A 255 20.14 -22.35 -53.26
C THR A 255 19.40 -22.31 -54.60
N LEU A 256 18.31 -21.54 -54.70
CA LEU A 256 17.58 -21.36 -55.96
C LEU A 256 18.43 -20.67 -57.03
N ASP A 257 19.23 -19.66 -56.65
CA ASP A 257 20.12 -18.95 -57.57
C ASP A 257 21.28 -19.85 -58.04
N GLU A 258 21.80 -20.71 -57.16
CA GLU A 258 22.80 -21.73 -57.50
C GLU A 258 22.24 -22.78 -58.47
N LEU A 259 21.02 -23.30 -58.21
CA LEU A 259 20.36 -24.25 -59.11
C LEU A 259 20.11 -23.64 -60.48
N ARG A 260 19.62 -22.39 -60.53
CA ARG A 260 19.43 -21.65 -61.78
C ARG A 260 20.74 -21.50 -62.56
N SER A 261 21.84 -21.21 -61.86
CA SER A 261 23.16 -21.10 -62.48
C SER A 261 23.64 -22.43 -63.06
N LYS A 262 23.39 -23.55 -62.36
CA LYS A 262 23.68 -24.91 -62.85
C LYS A 262 22.83 -25.27 -64.07
N GLU A 263 21.53 -24.96 -64.06
CA GLU A 263 20.63 -25.16 -65.21
C GLU A 263 21.16 -24.48 -66.48
N PHE A 264 21.71 -23.25 -66.36
CA PHE A 264 22.30 -22.55 -67.51
C PHE A 264 23.61 -23.18 -68.01
N ALA A 265 24.39 -23.81 -67.12
CA ALA A 265 25.69 -24.39 -67.46
C ALA A 265 25.56 -25.79 -68.11
N THR A 266 24.51 -26.53 -67.76
CA THR A 266 24.32 -27.92 -68.18
C THR A 266 23.78 -28.02 -69.61
N LYS A 267 24.38 -28.91 -70.43
CA LYS A 267 23.93 -29.22 -71.80
C LYS A 267 23.23 -30.57 -71.94
N GLN A 268 23.20 -31.38 -70.88
CA GLN A 268 22.62 -32.71 -70.89
C GLN A 268 21.13 -32.67 -70.51
N ALA A 269 20.27 -33.22 -71.36
CA ALA A 269 18.82 -33.21 -71.16
C ALA A 269 18.35 -33.96 -69.88
N GLY A 270 19.03 -35.05 -69.52
CA GLY A 270 18.71 -35.81 -68.31
C GLY A 270 19.02 -35.05 -67.02
N GLU A 271 20.18 -34.41 -66.95
CA GLU A 271 20.60 -33.59 -65.81
C GLU A 271 19.73 -32.34 -65.64
N LEU A 272 19.32 -31.71 -66.76
CA LEU A 272 18.39 -30.58 -66.74
C LEU A 272 17.06 -30.95 -66.07
N ARG A 273 16.51 -32.13 -66.38
CA ARG A 273 15.25 -32.59 -65.78
C ARG A 273 15.37 -32.75 -64.26
N LEU A 274 16.48 -33.30 -63.77
CA LEU A 274 16.72 -33.45 -62.34
C LEU A 274 16.85 -32.09 -61.63
N LEU A 275 17.55 -31.13 -62.24
CA LEU A 275 17.68 -29.77 -61.72
C LEU A 275 16.33 -29.04 -61.68
N GLU A 276 15.48 -29.22 -62.70
CA GLU A 276 14.13 -28.64 -62.72
C GLU A 276 13.24 -29.21 -61.60
N GLU A 277 13.32 -30.53 -61.36
CA GLU A 277 12.59 -31.19 -60.28
C GLU A 277 13.07 -30.70 -58.91
N GLU A 278 14.40 -30.56 -58.72
CA GLU A 278 14.99 -30.00 -57.51
C GLU A 278 14.57 -28.52 -57.32
N ARG A 279 14.58 -27.71 -58.37
CA ARG A 279 14.14 -26.31 -58.32
C ARG A 279 12.67 -26.21 -57.91
N ARG A 280 11.80 -27.06 -58.46
CA ARG A 280 10.37 -27.12 -58.06
C ARG A 280 10.23 -27.43 -56.57
N MET A 281 10.99 -28.40 -56.06
CA MET A 281 11.00 -28.72 -54.63
C MET A 281 11.40 -27.51 -53.78
N TRP A 282 12.47 -26.80 -54.13
CA TRP A 282 12.91 -25.62 -53.38
C TRP A 282 11.92 -24.44 -53.47
N LEU A 283 11.23 -24.26 -54.60
CA LEU A 283 10.15 -23.29 -54.72
C LEU A 283 8.97 -23.64 -53.79
N ASP A 284 8.66 -24.92 -53.62
CA ASP A 284 7.65 -25.36 -52.64
C ASP A 284 8.09 -25.08 -51.20
N VAL A 285 9.36 -25.33 -50.88
CA VAL A 285 9.95 -24.97 -49.57
C VAL A 285 9.87 -23.46 -49.34
N GLN A 286 10.20 -22.65 -50.36
CA GLN A 286 10.09 -21.19 -50.29
C GLN A 286 8.66 -20.73 -50.01
N ARG A 287 7.66 -21.29 -50.71
CA ARG A 287 6.24 -21.00 -50.49
C ARG A 287 5.78 -21.35 -49.08
N LYS A 288 6.13 -22.55 -48.59
CA LYS A 288 5.83 -22.97 -47.22
C LYS A 288 6.49 -22.05 -46.18
N ARG A 289 7.71 -21.59 -46.44
CA ARG A 289 8.40 -20.66 -45.53
C ARG A 289 7.75 -19.27 -45.51
N ALA A 290 7.30 -18.77 -46.67
CA ALA A 290 6.55 -17.52 -46.75
C ALA A 290 5.23 -17.59 -45.97
N GLN A 291 4.51 -18.72 -46.09
CA GLN A 291 3.30 -18.97 -45.29
C GLN A 291 3.61 -19.01 -43.78
N ALA A 292 4.70 -19.67 -43.37
CA ALA A 292 5.12 -19.70 -41.97
C ALA A 292 5.44 -18.30 -41.42
N MET A 293 6.06 -17.40 -42.20
CA MET A 293 6.26 -16.01 -41.79
C MET A 293 4.95 -15.24 -41.62
N GLN A 294 3.99 -15.44 -42.53
CA GLN A 294 2.67 -14.82 -42.41
C GLN A 294 1.93 -15.35 -41.18
N GLN A 295 2.04 -16.63 -40.89
CA GLN A 295 1.47 -17.26 -39.70
C GLN A 295 2.09 -16.71 -38.41
N GLU A 296 3.42 -16.55 -38.33
CA GLU A 296 4.05 -15.95 -37.14
C GLU A 296 3.63 -14.50 -36.93
N ARG A 297 3.43 -13.71 -37.99
CA ARG A 297 2.88 -12.34 -37.87
C ARG A 297 1.45 -12.35 -37.34
N ALA A 298 0.61 -13.30 -37.79
CA ALA A 298 -0.74 -13.47 -37.28
C ALA A 298 -0.74 -13.92 -35.81
N ASN A 299 0.15 -14.85 -35.44
CA ASN A 299 0.34 -15.29 -34.06
C ASN A 299 0.72 -14.12 -33.14
N LEU A 300 1.65 -13.24 -33.57
CA LEU A 300 1.99 -12.04 -32.80
C LEU A 300 0.79 -11.12 -32.57
N GLN A 301 -0.02 -10.88 -33.60
CA GLN A 301 -1.22 -10.05 -33.47
C GLN A 301 -2.20 -10.67 -32.47
N GLN A 302 -2.38 -11.98 -32.51
CA GLN A 302 -3.24 -12.71 -31.59
C GLN A 302 -2.69 -12.68 -30.14
N GLU A 303 -1.41 -12.96 -29.94
CA GLU A 303 -0.73 -12.91 -28.63
C GLU A 303 -0.78 -11.50 -28.03
N SER A 304 -0.49 -10.45 -28.82
CA SER A 304 -0.58 -9.06 -28.37
C SER A 304 -2.02 -8.66 -28.03
N ALA A 305 -2.99 -9.05 -28.85
CA ALA A 305 -4.40 -8.74 -28.58
C ALA A 305 -4.91 -9.47 -27.33
N ALA A 306 -4.46 -10.69 -27.08
CA ALA A 306 -4.79 -11.43 -25.86
C ALA A 306 -4.20 -10.74 -24.62
N ALA A 307 -2.92 -10.36 -24.66
CA ALA A 307 -2.28 -9.63 -23.55
C ALA A 307 -2.97 -8.27 -23.29
N ASP A 308 -3.35 -7.54 -24.34
CA ASP A 308 -4.04 -6.26 -24.21
C ASP A 308 -5.45 -6.41 -23.60
N ARG A 309 -6.21 -7.45 -23.97
CA ARG A 309 -7.52 -7.74 -23.36
C ARG A 309 -7.39 -7.99 -21.87
N VAL A 310 -6.46 -8.85 -21.48
CA VAL A 310 -6.27 -9.19 -20.06
C VAL A 310 -5.79 -7.98 -19.27
N ARG A 311 -4.89 -7.16 -19.83
CA ARG A 311 -4.49 -5.88 -19.23
C ARG A 311 -5.69 -4.97 -18.98
N VAL A 312 -6.58 -4.82 -19.97
CA VAL A 312 -7.77 -3.96 -19.83
C VAL A 312 -8.70 -4.50 -18.75
N ASP A 313 -8.93 -5.82 -18.72
CA ASP A 313 -9.76 -6.45 -17.68
C ASP A 313 -9.19 -6.23 -16.27
N GLU A 314 -7.87 -6.39 -16.11
CA GLU A 314 -7.18 -6.10 -14.84
C GLU A 314 -7.23 -4.63 -14.48
N GLN A 315 -7.04 -3.73 -15.44
CA GLN A 315 -7.15 -2.30 -15.23
C GLN A 315 -8.55 -1.93 -14.72
N MET A 316 -9.60 -2.49 -15.32
CA MET A 316 -10.98 -2.27 -14.88
C MET A 316 -11.21 -2.80 -13.46
N ARG A 317 -10.69 -3.98 -13.12
CA ARG A 317 -10.74 -4.51 -11.75
C ARG A 317 -10.00 -3.61 -10.76
N LEU A 318 -8.83 -3.10 -11.12
CA LEU A 318 -8.08 -2.18 -10.27
C LEU A 318 -8.84 -0.86 -10.07
N VAL A 319 -9.42 -0.30 -11.13
CA VAL A 319 -10.25 0.90 -11.05
C VAL A 319 -11.46 0.68 -10.15
N GLU A 320 -12.14 -0.46 -10.29
CA GLU A 320 -13.29 -0.81 -9.43
C GLU A 320 -12.87 -0.96 -7.97
N VAL A 321 -11.82 -1.75 -7.70
CA VAL A 321 -11.32 -2.02 -6.34
C VAL A 321 -10.85 -0.75 -5.65
N VAL A 322 -10.07 0.09 -6.35
CA VAL A 322 -9.56 1.34 -5.81
C VAL A 322 -10.68 2.35 -5.67
N GLY A 323 -11.55 2.49 -6.68
CA GLY A 323 -12.67 3.43 -6.68
C GLY A 323 -13.72 3.14 -5.61
N ASN A 324 -13.99 1.87 -5.32
CA ASN A 324 -14.90 1.46 -4.25
C ASN A 324 -14.27 1.56 -2.85
N SER A 325 -12.95 1.71 -2.76
CA SER A 325 -12.26 1.81 -1.48
C SER A 325 -12.27 3.25 -0.96
N LYS A 326 -12.24 3.42 0.38
CA LYS A 326 -11.96 4.73 0.99
C LYS A 326 -10.49 5.17 0.83
N VAL A 327 -9.73 4.49 -0.04
CA VAL A 327 -8.39 4.91 -0.41
C VAL A 327 -8.55 6.07 -1.37
N GLY A 328 -8.57 7.29 -0.81
CA GLY A 328 -8.42 8.53 -1.56
C GLY A 328 -7.02 8.62 -2.16
N LEU A 329 -6.65 7.67 -3.01
CA LEU A 329 -5.45 7.78 -3.79
C LEU A 329 -5.70 8.85 -4.84
N TYR A 330 -4.84 9.87 -4.82
CA TYR A 330 -4.39 10.50 -6.05
C TYR A 330 -3.65 9.42 -6.88
N VAL A 331 -4.37 8.41 -7.38
CA VAL A 331 -3.90 7.68 -8.57
C VAL A 331 -4.04 8.71 -9.66
N ALA A 332 -2.99 9.53 -9.83
CA ALA A 332 -2.97 10.52 -10.88
C ALA A 332 -3.39 9.83 -12.19
N PRO A 333 -4.25 10.43 -13.02
CA PRO A 333 -4.77 9.83 -14.25
C PRO A 333 -3.71 9.61 -15.35
N ASN A 334 -2.43 9.55 -14.99
CA ASN A 334 -1.31 9.25 -15.86
C ASN A 334 -1.14 7.74 -16.16
N LEU A 335 -2.18 6.92 -15.94
CA LEU A 335 -2.39 5.65 -16.64
C LEU A 335 -2.39 5.80 -18.17
N SER A 336 -2.37 7.04 -18.67
CA SER A 336 -2.49 7.41 -20.07
C SER A 336 -1.19 7.88 -20.78
N GLY A 337 -0.01 8.01 -20.14
CA GLY A 337 1.12 8.39 -21.01
C GLY A 337 2.54 8.71 -20.54
N ARG A 338 2.93 8.66 -19.27
CA ARG A 338 4.36 8.82 -18.93
C ARG A 338 4.68 8.19 -17.58
N SER A 339 5.37 7.06 -17.62
CA SER A 339 5.96 6.44 -16.45
C SER A 339 6.97 7.44 -15.86
N PRO A 340 6.81 7.90 -14.60
CA PRO A 340 7.93 8.49 -13.90
C PRO A 340 9.02 7.42 -13.86
N THR A 341 10.26 7.78 -14.19
CA THR A 341 11.44 6.90 -14.16
C THR A 341 11.78 6.49 -12.72
N LEU A 342 10.84 5.79 -12.06
CA LEU A 342 11.08 5.04 -10.85
C LEU A 342 11.80 3.77 -11.30
N ASP A 343 13.08 3.69 -10.98
CA ASP A 343 13.89 2.50 -11.23
C ASP A 343 13.10 1.27 -10.72
N ALA A 344 12.85 0.28 -11.58
CA ALA A 344 12.11 -0.93 -11.25
C ALA A 344 12.72 -1.64 -10.01
N GLN A 345 14.02 -1.43 -9.75
CA GLN A 345 14.71 -1.87 -8.52
C GLN A 345 14.09 -1.29 -7.25
N SER A 346 13.65 -0.04 -7.30
CA SER A 346 13.00 0.59 -6.16
C SER A 346 11.57 0.10 -5.95
N LEU A 347 10.87 -0.32 -7.01
CA LEU A 347 9.47 -0.76 -6.91
C LEU A 347 9.34 -2.13 -6.22
N GLY A 348 10.20 -3.09 -6.54
CA GLY A 348 10.23 -4.39 -5.86
C GLY A 348 10.61 -4.30 -4.38
N VAL A 349 11.42 -3.30 -4.00
CA VAL A 349 11.80 -3.04 -2.60
C VAL A 349 10.71 -2.28 -1.84
N ARG A 350 10.01 -1.35 -2.52
CA ARG A 350 8.96 -0.51 -1.92
C ARG A 350 7.63 -1.24 -1.82
N PHE A 351 7.25 -2.04 -2.81
CA PHE A 351 6.07 -2.88 -2.77
C PHE A 351 6.38 -4.21 -2.07
N ARG A 352 5.86 -4.39 -0.86
CA ARG A 352 6.21 -5.50 0.02
C ARG A 352 5.35 -6.75 -0.27
N LEU A 353 5.30 -7.18 -1.53
CA LEU A 353 4.46 -8.30 -1.99
C LEU A 353 4.60 -9.54 -1.08
N GLY A 354 5.83 -9.95 -0.76
CA GLY A 354 6.10 -11.12 0.10
C GLY A 354 5.59 -10.98 1.54
N LYS A 355 5.55 -9.76 2.11
CA LYS A 355 5.00 -9.53 3.46
C LYS A 355 3.47 -9.47 3.47
N LEU A 356 2.87 -9.07 2.34
CA LEU A 356 1.43 -8.97 2.19
C LEU A 356 0.80 -10.35 1.97
N LEU A 357 1.42 -11.19 1.12
CA LEU A 357 0.97 -12.56 0.88
C LEU A 357 1.15 -13.47 2.10
N ALA A 358 2.23 -13.29 2.88
CA ALA A 358 2.46 -14.07 4.10
C ALA A 358 1.45 -13.77 5.23
N ARG A 359 0.74 -12.64 5.17
CA ARG A 359 -0.25 -12.24 6.19
C ARG A 359 -1.68 -12.64 5.84
N SER A 360 -1.97 -13.03 4.59
CA SER A 360 -3.35 -13.29 4.13
C SER A 360 -3.84 -14.72 4.27
N GLU A 361 -2.99 -15.75 4.46
CA GLU A 361 -3.35 -17.07 5.04
C GLU A 361 -2.19 -18.11 4.94
N VAL A 362 -2.11 -18.93 5.98
CA VAL A 362 -1.51 -20.26 6.20
C VAL A 362 -1.04 -21.09 4.98
N ARG A 363 0.14 -21.75 5.15
CA ARG A 363 0.67 -22.97 4.45
C ARG A 363 0.57 -23.00 2.93
N THR A 364 1.61 -22.55 2.24
CA THR A 364 2.20 -23.28 1.10
C THR A 364 3.61 -22.76 0.86
N GLY A 365 4.57 -23.67 0.64
CA GLY A 365 6.01 -23.38 0.54
C GLY A 365 6.45 -22.60 -0.71
N VAL A 366 5.60 -21.74 -1.27
CA VAL A 366 5.85 -21.04 -2.55
C VAL A 366 6.47 -19.65 -2.36
N VAL A 367 6.43 -19.09 -1.14
CA VAL A 367 6.93 -17.72 -0.87
C VAL A 367 8.45 -17.59 -1.03
N HIS A 368 9.22 -18.68 -0.94
CA HIS A 368 10.68 -18.65 -1.03
C HIS A 368 11.23 -18.48 -2.46
N ASP A 369 10.46 -18.78 -3.51
CA ASP A 369 10.92 -18.70 -4.91
C ASP A 369 10.60 -17.36 -5.61
N ILE A 370 9.79 -16.50 -4.98
CA ILE A 370 9.27 -15.27 -5.60
C ILE A 370 10.22 -14.08 -5.41
N LEU A 371 10.84 -13.93 -4.25
CA LEU A 371 11.81 -12.85 -3.99
C LEU A 371 13.00 -12.86 -4.97
N PRO A 372 13.63 -14.03 -5.25
CA PRO A 372 14.68 -14.12 -6.28
C PRO A 372 14.19 -13.83 -7.70
N SER A 373 12.90 -14.00 -7.98
CA SER A 373 12.28 -13.79 -9.30
C SER A 373 11.98 -12.31 -9.54
N VAL A 374 11.51 -11.58 -8.52
CA VAL A 374 11.34 -10.12 -8.58
C VAL A 374 12.69 -9.41 -8.76
N GLU A 375 13.72 -9.77 -7.98
CA GLU A 375 15.06 -9.20 -8.14
C GLU A 375 15.67 -9.54 -9.51
N ARG A 376 15.47 -10.76 -10.03
CA ARG A 376 15.92 -11.17 -11.36
C ARG A 376 15.19 -10.44 -12.50
N PHE A 377 13.87 -10.33 -12.41
CA PHE A 377 13.03 -9.58 -13.35
C PHE A 377 13.51 -8.14 -13.48
N VAL A 378 13.70 -7.50 -12.34
CA VAL A 378 14.16 -6.12 -12.20
C VAL A 378 15.56 -5.91 -12.80
N LEU A 379 16.50 -6.82 -12.54
CA LEU A 379 17.85 -6.75 -13.12
C LEU A 379 17.82 -6.91 -14.65
N THR A 380 16.90 -7.74 -15.16
CA THR A 380 16.75 -8.00 -16.59
C THR A 380 16.08 -6.83 -17.32
N TYR A 381 15.14 -6.13 -16.68
CA TYR A 381 14.53 -4.90 -17.21
C TYR A 381 15.60 -3.84 -17.50
N LYS A 382 16.50 -3.60 -16.53
CA LYS A 382 17.60 -2.62 -16.62
C LYS A 382 18.64 -2.96 -17.69
N GLN A 383 19.02 -4.23 -17.82
CA GLN A 383 19.97 -4.68 -18.85
C GLN A 383 19.44 -4.50 -20.28
N ASN A 384 18.12 -4.43 -20.44
CA ASN A 384 17.49 -4.31 -21.75
C ASN A 384 17.17 -2.87 -22.14
N GLY A 385 17.49 -1.88 -21.29
CA GLY A 385 17.35 -0.45 -21.61
C GLY A 385 15.90 0.01 -21.84
N ILE A 386 14.97 -0.53 -21.04
CA ILE A 386 13.54 -0.19 -21.08
C ILE A 386 13.23 0.76 -19.93
#